data_AF-A0A6B4K9E2-F1
#
_entry.id   AF-A0A6B4K9E2-F1
#
_cell.length_a   1.000
_cell.length_b   1.000
_cell.length_c   1.000
_cell.angle_alpha   90.00
_cell.angle_beta   90.00
_cell.angle_gamma   90.00
#
_symmetry.space_group_name_H-M   'P 1'
#
loop_
_entity.id
_entity.type
_entity.pdbx_description
1 polymer ?
#
loop_
_entity_poly.entity_id
_entity_poly.type
_entity_poly.pdbx_seq_one_letter_code
_entity_poly.pdbx_strand_id
1 'polypeptide(L)'
;MNRMSTFKYLVEGLGRPEYKQEFFLLNELKQLNINLENVILYFKGLFVDDADKILYVFSDAKFYILSINKGEENTLEVQILNINEIKNIKYIKEYYDNKFKLSFIVNDVTVKLNPKLDTNMHHVHNYNEIVQEIISKLIN
;
A
#
# COMPACT_ATOMS: atom_id res chain seq x y z
N MET A 1 13.26 -2.48 -19.29
CA MET A 1 11.86 -2.92 -19.12
C MET A 1 11.02 -1.70 -18.86
N ASN A 2 9.96 -1.48 -19.65
CA ASN A 2 9.04 -0.35 -19.46
C ASN A 2 8.38 -0.48 -18.09
N ARG A 3 8.63 0.48 -17.19
CA ARG A 3 7.86 0.68 -15.96
C ARG A 3 6.45 1.10 -16.35
N MET A 4 5.60 0.12 -16.67
CA MET A 4 4.17 0.36 -16.69
C MET A 4 3.77 0.45 -15.21
N SER A 5 3.46 1.66 -14.75
CA SER A 5 3.32 1.93 -13.32
C SER A 5 2.23 1.03 -12.74
N THR A 6 2.51 0.48 -11.55
CA THR A 6 1.59 -0.30 -10.70
C THR A 6 0.21 0.36 -10.58
N PHE A 7 0.19 1.70 -10.68
CA PHE A 7 -0.98 2.55 -10.76
C PHE A 7 -1.93 2.24 -11.92
N LYS A 8 -1.43 1.95 -13.14
CA LYS A 8 -2.30 1.72 -14.31
C LYS A 8 -3.20 0.49 -14.14
N TYR A 9 -2.65 -0.61 -13.61
CA TYR A 9 -3.43 -1.84 -13.33
C TYR A 9 -4.41 -1.66 -12.16
N LEU A 10 -4.03 -0.88 -11.15
CA LEU A 10 -4.93 -0.54 -10.04
C LEU A 10 -6.11 0.31 -10.55
N VAL A 11 -5.86 1.40 -11.28
CA VAL A 11 -6.90 2.34 -11.71
C VAL A 11 -7.90 1.73 -12.70
N GLU A 12 -7.47 0.86 -13.63
CA GLU A 12 -8.38 0.22 -14.60
C GLU A 12 -9.37 -0.76 -13.93
N GLY A 13 -8.99 -1.38 -12.79
CA GLY A 13 -9.89 -2.25 -12.01
C GLY A 13 -10.82 -1.50 -11.04
N LEU A 14 -10.43 -0.31 -10.60
CA LEU A 14 -11.12 0.48 -9.56
C LEU A 14 -12.30 1.31 -10.07
N GLY A 15 -12.63 1.27 -11.37
CA GLY A 15 -13.78 1.96 -11.94
C GLY A 15 -15.15 1.36 -11.59
N ARG A 16 -15.19 0.29 -10.78
CA ARG A 16 -16.44 -0.38 -10.37
C ARG A 16 -17.06 0.29 -9.13
N PRO A 17 -18.40 0.30 -9.00
CA PRO A 17 -19.10 0.92 -7.87
C PRO A 17 -18.69 0.38 -6.49
N GLU A 18 -18.13 -0.82 -6.43
CA GLU A 18 -17.67 -1.50 -5.22
C GLU A 18 -16.37 -0.91 -4.63
N TYR A 19 -15.56 -0.17 -5.40
CA TYR A 19 -14.26 0.37 -4.95
C TYR A 19 -14.27 1.88 -4.66
N LYS A 20 -15.39 2.41 -4.16
CA LYS A 20 -15.54 3.85 -3.87
C LYS A 20 -14.49 4.37 -2.88
N GLN A 21 -14.15 3.57 -1.88
CA GLN A 21 -13.19 3.94 -0.83
C GLN A 21 -11.77 4.05 -1.38
N GLU A 22 -11.37 3.10 -2.21
CA GLU A 22 -10.04 3.08 -2.84
C GLU A 22 -9.88 4.19 -3.87
N PHE A 23 -10.93 4.48 -4.65
CA PHE A 23 -10.94 5.62 -5.56
C PHE A 23 -10.81 6.95 -4.82
N PHE A 24 -11.49 7.07 -3.67
CA PHE A 24 -11.39 8.24 -2.80
C PHE A 24 -9.96 8.42 -2.25
N LEU A 25 -9.34 7.35 -1.73
CA LEU A 25 -7.95 7.35 -1.27
C LEU A 25 -6.95 7.75 -2.37
N LEU A 26 -7.13 7.27 -3.59
CA LEU A 26 -6.27 7.65 -4.74
C LEU A 26 -6.43 9.11 -5.14
N ASN A 27 -7.63 9.66 -5.09
CA ASN A 27 -7.86 11.06 -5.42
C ASN A 27 -7.21 12.00 -4.41
N GLU A 28 -7.15 11.60 -3.14
CA GLU A 28 -6.44 12.40 -2.13
C GLU A 28 -4.95 12.57 -2.47
N LEU A 29 -4.29 11.54 -3.01
CA LEU A 29 -2.88 11.66 -3.40
C LEU A 29 -2.64 12.79 -4.42
N LYS A 30 -3.62 13.05 -5.31
CA LYS A 30 -3.55 14.17 -6.25
C LYS A 30 -3.66 15.51 -5.54
N GLN A 31 -4.53 15.61 -4.53
CA GLN A 31 -4.69 16.83 -3.73
C GLN A 31 -3.44 17.13 -2.89
N LEU A 32 -2.77 16.08 -2.41
CA LEU A 32 -1.49 16.17 -1.69
C LEU A 32 -0.29 16.46 -2.62
N ASN A 33 -0.52 16.65 -3.92
CA ASN A 33 0.50 16.91 -4.94
C ASN A 33 1.60 15.82 -4.97
N ILE A 34 1.23 14.56 -4.74
CA ILE A 34 2.15 13.43 -4.78
C ILE A 34 2.34 12.99 -6.23
N ASN A 35 3.59 12.98 -6.70
CA ASN A 35 3.93 12.45 -8.01
C ASN A 35 3.86 10.91 -7.99
N LEU A 36 2.80 10.37 -8.59
CA LEU A 36 2.50 8.94 -8.62
C LEU A 36 3.52 8.09 -9.41
N GLU A 37 4.36 8.71 -10.25
CA GLU A 37 5.39 7.99 -11.00
C GLU A 37 6.62 7.62 -10.16
N ASN A 38 6.80 8.30 -9.02
CA ASN A 38 7.98 8.17 -8.16
C ASN A 38 7.65 7.56 -6.79
N VAL A 39 6.48 6.95 -6.64
CA VAL A 39 6.06 6.34 -5.37
C VAL A 39 5.66 4.88 -5.57
N ILE A 40 5.82 4.09 -4.53
CA ILE A 40 5.29 2.73 -4.45
C ILE A 40 3.98 2.79 -3.68
N LEU A 41 2.92 2.21 -4.24
CA LEU A 41 1.58 2.15 -3.65
C LEU A 41 1.27 0.74 -3.16
N TYR A 42 0.71 0.60 -1.96
CA TYR A 42 0.20 -0.67 -1.45
C TYR A 42 -1.15 -0.46 -0.77
N PHE A 43 -2.21 -1.04 -1.35
CA PHE A 43 -3.53 -1.07 -0.74
C PHE A 43 -3.70 -2.27 0.18
N LYS A 44 -3.78 -2.05 1.48
CA LYS A 44 -4.12 -3.07 2.45
C LYS A 44 -5.60 -3.41 2.39
N GLY A 45 -5.90 -4.71 2.37
CA GLY A 45 -7.28 -5.22 2.36
C GLY A 45 -8.03 -4.99 1.06
N LEU A 46 -7.34 -4.77 -0.07
CA LEU A 46 -8.00 -4.62 -1.38
C LEU A 46 -8.73 -5.93 -1.73
N PHE A 47 -9.95 -5.87 -2.25
CA PHE A 47 -10.77 -7.07 -2.56
C PHE A 47 -11.13 -7.98 -1.36
N VAL A 48 -10.90 -7.53 -0.13
CA VAL A 48 -11.34 -8.25 1.08
C VAL A 48 -12.58 -7.56 1.63
N ASP A 49 -13.71 -8.24 1.57
CA ASP A 49 -14.97 -7.71 2.09
C ASP A 49 -14.86 -7.35 3.58
N ASP A 50 -15.48 -6.25 4.00
CA ASP A 50 -15.51 -5.69 5.35
C ASP A 50 -14.16 -5.28 6.00
N ALA A 51 -13.02 -5.53 5.35
CA ALA A 51 -11.72 -5.08 5.85
C ALA A 51 -11.57 -3.56 5.75
N ASP A 52 -10.83 -2.98 6.71
CA ASP A 52 -10.41 -1.59 6.61
C ASP A 52 -9.43 -1.40 5.45
N LYS A 53 -9.75 -0.44 4.58
CA LYS A 53 -8.91 -0.09 3.44
C LYS A 53 -7.89 0.95 3.89
N ILE A 54 -6.62 0.59 3.76
CA ILE A 54 -5.51 1.47 4.08
C ILE A 54 -4.63 1.56 2.84
N LEU A 55 -4.31 2.77 2.41
CA LEU A 55 -3.35 3.01 1.35
C LEU A 55 -2.02 3.45 1.96
N TYR A 56 -1.00 2.64 1.74
CA TYR A 56 0.38 2.98 2.06
C TYR A 56 1.07 3.54 0.82
N VAL A 57 1.76 4.68 0.98
CA VAL A 57 2.52 5.32 -0.09
C VAL A 57 3.96 5.53 0.35
N PHE A 58 4.89 4.96 -0.40
CA PHE A 58 6.33 5.06 -0.14
C PHE A 58 6.96 5.99 -1.18
N SER A 59 7.32 7.21 -0.78
CA SER A 59 8.14 8.13 -1.59
C SER A 59 9.60 8.07 -1.14
N ASP A 60 10.47 8.87 -1.77
CA ASP A 60 11.90 8.87 -1.44
C ASP A 60 12.23 9.38 -0.04
N ALA A 61 11.42 10.29 0.51
CA ALA A 61 11.66 10.87 1.83
C ALA A 61 10.51 10.66 2.81
N LYS A 62 9.30 10.39 2.31
CA LYS A 62 8.08 10.34 3.11
C LYS A 62 7.39 8.99 2.98
N PHE A 63 6.74 8.60 4.05
CA PHE A 63 5.84 7.47 4.12
C PHE A 63 4.46 7.98 4.49
N TYR A 64 3.46 7.71 3.66
CA TYR A 64 2.09 8.15 3.90
C TYR A 64 1.21 6.95 4.23
N ILE A 65 0.34 7.13 5.21
CA ILE A 65 -0.73 6.19 5.56
C ILE A 65 -2.05 6.93 5.38
N LEU A 66 -2.88 6.46 4.45
CA LEU A 66 -4.21 7.00 4.24
C LEU A 66 -5.23 5.94 4.60
N SER A 67 -6.22 6.29 5.42
CA SER A 67 -7.31 5.38 5.82
C SER A 67 -8.62 6.13 5.94
N ILE A 68 -9.74 5.40 5.85
CA ILE A 68 -11.07 5.96 6.07
C ILE A 68 -11.54 5.51 7.45
N ASN A 69 -11.79 6.49 8.34
CA ASN A 69 -12.36 6.22 9.65
C ASN A 69 -13.87 6.02 9.51
N LYS A 70 -14.35 4.79 9.68
CA LYS A 70 -15.78 4.44 9.58
C LYS A 70 -16.61 4.96 10.78
N GLY A 71 -15.97 5.38 11.87
CA GLY A 71 -16.65 5.85 13.08
C GLY A 71 -17.05 7.33 13.05
N GLU A 72 -16.23 8.18 12.44
CA GLU A 72 -16.46 9.64 12.36
C GLU A 72 -16.83 10.03 10.93
N GLU A 73 -18.07 9.80 10.52
CA GLU A 73 -18.63 10.31 9.24
C GLU A 73 -17.87 9.93 7.96
N ASN A 74 -17.16 8.77 7.93
CA ASN A 74 -16.27 8.39 6.82
C ASN A 74 -15.19 9.44 6.53
N THR A 75 -14.63 10.03 7.58
CA THR A 75 -13.51 10.98 7.47
C THR A 75 -12.25 10.28 6.95
N LEU A 76 -11.51 11.02 6.13
CA LEU A 76 -10.19 10.60 5.67
C LEU A 76 -9.14 10.97 6.71
N GLU A 77 -8.35 9.99 7.12
CA GLU A 77 -7.16 10.22 7.94
C GLU A 77 -5.92 10.07 7.07
N VAL A 78 -5.02 11.06 7.15
CA VAL A 78 -3.73 11.05 6.46
C VAL A 78 -2.64 11.24 7.49
N GLN A 79 -1.77 10.23 7.64
CA GLN A 79 -0.55 10.33 8.44
C GLN A 79 0.65 10.47 7.50
N ILE A 80 1.48 11.48 7.76
CA ILE A 80 2.68 11.77 6.98
C ILE A 80 3.90 11.60 7.87
N LEU A 81 4.75 10.63 7.51
CA LEU A 81 5.89 10.18 8.31
C LEU A 81 7.17 10.32 7.48
N ASN A 82 8.33 10.39 8.13
CA ASN A 82 9.60 10.35 7.41
C ASN A 82 10.02 8.89 7.19
N ILE A 83 10.50 8.56 5.99
CA ILE A 83 10.88 7.18 5.67
C ILE A 83 12.06 6.69 6.53
N ASN A 84 12.95 7.61 6.93
CA ASN A 84 14.10 7.32 7.78
C ASN A 84 13.74 7.02 9.25
N GLU A 85 12.48 7.23 9.66
CA GLU A 85 11.97 6.84 10.97
C GLU A 85 11.51 5.38 11.02
N ILE A 86 11.45 4.70 9.87
CA ILE A 86 11.12 3.27 9.79
C ILE A 86 12.24 2.45 10.43
N LYS A 87 11.86 1.60 11.38
CA LYS A 87 12.75 0.75 12.17
C LYS A 87 12.23 -0.69 12.20
N ASN A 88 13.07 -1.61 12.67
CA ASN A 88 12.71 -3.01 12.90
C ASN A 88 12.10 -3.71 11.67
N ILE A 89 12.67 -3.45 10.48
CA ILE A 89 12.25 -4.06 9.22
C ILE A 89 12.52 -5.57 9.29
N LYS A 90 11.46 -6.36 9.13
CA LYS A 90 11.50 -7.83 9.06
C LYS A 90 10.70 -8.27 7.86
N TYR A 91 11.28 -9.15 7.04
CA TYR A 91 10.54 -9.79 5.96
C TYR A 91 10.70 -11.30 6.00
N ILE A 92 9.67 -12.00 5.51
CA ILE A 92 9.65 -13.45 5.36
C ILE A 92 9.52 -13.73 3.86
N LYS A 93 10.39 -14.58 3.33
CA LYS A 93 10.30 -15.13 1.98
C LYS A 93 9.99 -16.62 2.07
N GLU A 94 8.82 -17.04 1.59
CA GLU A 94 8.45 -18.46 1.52
C GLU A 94 9.22 -19.12 0.37
N TYR A 95 9.95 -20.20 0.67
CA TYR A 95 10.95 -20.81 -0.23
C TYR A 95 10.38 -21.32 -1.57
N TYR A 96 9.19 -21.92 -1.53
CA TYR A 96 8.60 -22.57 -2.71
C TYR A 96 7.76 -21.63 -3.58
N ASP A 97 7.06 -20.68 -2.96
CA ASP A 97 6.07 -19.85 -3.66
C ASP A 97 6.57 -18.43 -3.94
N ASN A 98 7.82 -18.10 -3.54
CA ASN A 98 8.37 -16.74 -3.57
C ASN A 98 7.40 -15.69 -2.99
N LYS A 99 6.64 -16.08 -1.95
CA LYS A 99 5.71 -15.18 -1.27
C LYS A 99 6.46 -14.35 -0.25
N PHE A 100 6.21 -13.06 -0.26
CA PHE A 100 6.84 -12.10 0.65
C PHE A 100 5.85 -11.57 1.66
N LYS A 101 6.28 -11.46 2.90
CA LYS A 101 5.58 -10.70 3.96
C LYS A 101 6.55 -9.69 4.52
N LEU A 102 6.08 -8.50 4.81
CA LEU A 102 6.89 -7.42 5.36
C LEU A 102 6.23 -6.88 6.63
N SER A 103 7.04 -6.60 7.64
CA SER A 103 6.63 -5.85 8.82
C SER A 103 7.70 -4.87 9.24
N PHE A 104 7.30 -3.70 9.70
CA PHE A 104 8.20 -2.67 10.22
C PHE A 104 7.46 -1.79 11.23
N ILE A 105 8.20 -0.96 11.96
CA ILE A 105 7.66 -0.01 12.94
C ILE A 105 8.01 1.41 12.50
N VAL A 106 7.06 2.33 12.60
CA VAL A 106 7.28 3.77 12.37
C VAL A 106 6.40 4.56 13.34
N ASN A 107 6.99 5.46 14.12
CA ASN A 107 6.31 6.23 15.18
C ASN A 107 5.31 5.39 16.00
N ASP A 108 5.83 4.27 16.55
CA ASP A 108 5.08 3.29 17.36
C ASP A 108 3.95 2.53 16.65
N VAL A 109 3.70 2.81 15.37
CA VAL A 109 2.78 2.06 14.52
C VAL A 109 3.48 0.85 13.94
N THR A 110 2.92 -0.34 14.16
CA THR A 110 3.39 -1.56 13.50
C THR A 110 2.64 -1.76 12.17
N VAL A 111 3.36 -1.67 11.06
CA VAL A 111 2.82 -1.95 9.73
C VAL A 111 3.12 -3.40 9.36
N LYS A 112 2.11 -4.11 8.84
CA LYS A 112 2.24 -5.49 8.33
C LYS A 112 1.61 -5.60 6.96
N LEU A 113 2.42 -5.96 5.98
CA LEU A 113 2.01 -6.21 4.60
C LEU A 113 2.06 -7.70 4.32
N ASN A 114 0.92 -8.27 3.93
CA ASN A 114 0.77 -9.67 3.61
C ASN A 114 -0.10 -9.80 2.34
N PRO A 115 0.51 -9.90 1.15
CA PRO A 115 -0.17 -10.06 -0.12
C PRO A 115 -1.31 -11.08 -0.09
N LYS A 116 -1.14 -12.22 0.59
CA LYS A 116 -2.18 -13.26 0.62
C LYS A 116 -3.43 -12.85 1.39
N LEU A 117 -3.30 -11.97 2.39
CA LEU A 117 -4.40 -11.49 3.21
C LEU A 117 -4.92 -10.13 2.76
N ASP A 118 -4.08 -9.34 2.12
CA ASP A 118 -4.40 -7.97 1.72
C ASP A 118 -4.99 -7.90 0.29
N THR A 119 -5.09 -9.05 -0.39
CA THR A 119 -5.70 -9.16 -1.73
C THR A 119 -6.36 -10.52 -1.96
N ASN A 120 -6.85 -10.77 -3.18
CA ASN A 120 -7.39 -12.07 -3.59
C ASN A 120 -6.36 -12.93 -4.35
N MET A 121 -6.72 -14.18 -4.63
CA MET A 121 -5.82 -15.14 -5.29
C MET A 121 -5.36 -14.73 -6.69
N HIS A 122 -6.11 -13.87 -7.39
CA HIS A 122 -5.79 -13.43 -8.75
C HIS A 122 -4.76 -12.30 -8.78
N HIS A 123 -4.64 -11.53 -7.69
CA HIS A 123 -3.76 -10.36 -7.62
C HIS A 123 -2.57 -10.55 -6.66
N VAL A 124 -2.51 -11.68 -5.94
CA VAL A 124 -1.46 -11.95 -4.95
C VAL A 124 -0.05 -11.88 -5.55
N HIS A 125 0.12 -12.22 -6.83
CA HIS A 125 1.42 -12.15 -7.49
C HIS A 125 1.92 -10.70 -7.61
N ASN A 126 1.09 -9.81 -8.16
CA ASN A 126 1.41 -8.38 -8.28
C ASN A 126 1.71 -7.77 -6.91
N TYR A 127 0.92 -8.12 -5.89
CA TYR A 127 1.17 -7.65 -4.53
C TYR A 127 2.48 -8.16 -3.93
N ASN A 128 2.94 -9.37 -4.29
CA ASN A 128 4.26 -9.85 -3.90
C ASN A 128 5.38 -9.05 -4.59
N GLU A 129 5.20 -8.64 -5.85
CA GLU A 129 6.17 -7.78 -6.55
C GLU A 129 6.27 -6.41 -5.88
N ILE A 130 5.13 -5.82 -5.51
CA ILE A 130 5.09 -4.54 -4.78
C ILE A 130 5.81 -4.67 -3.43
N VAL A 131 5.57 -5.74 -2.67
CA VAL A 131 6.27 -5.95 -1.38
C VAL A 131 7.78 -6.09 -1.59
N GLN A 132 8.23 -6.78 -2.64
CA GLN A 132 9.66 -6.87 -2.97
C GLN A 132 10.26 -5.50 -3.31
N GLU A 133 9.52 -4.66 -4.03
CA GLU A 133 9.94 -3.30 -4.34
C GLU A 133 10.07 -2.46 -3.06
N ILE A 134 9.09 -2.56 -2.15
CA ILE A 134 9.13 -1.88 -0.84
C ILE A 134 10.32 -2.36 -0.02
N ILE A 135 10.55 -3.68 0.08
CA ILE A 135 11.72 -4.24 0.78
C ILE A 135 13.02 -3.67 0.21
N SER A 136 13.13 -3.64 -1.13
CA SER A 136 14.31 -3.11 -1.81
C SER A 136 14.52 -1.63 -1.51
N LYS A 137 13.44 -0.83 -1.44
CA LYS A 137 13.50 0.59 -1.11
C LYS A 137 13.85 0.87 0.36
N LEU A 138 13.40 0.03 1.28
CA LEU A 138 13.62 0.25 2.71
C LEU A 138 14.99 -0.22 3.20
N ILE A 139 15.67 -1.09 2.45
CA ILE A 139 16.96 -1.68 2.84
C ILE A 139 18.13 -1.02 2.10
N ASN A 140 17.92 -0.47 0.91
CA ASN A 140 18.96 0.23 0.13
C ASN A 140 18.83 1.75 0.28
#